data_AF-A0A842QS72-F1
#
_entry.id   AF-A0A842QS72-F1
#
_cell.length_a   1.000
_cell.length_b   1.000
_cell.length_c   1.000
_cell.angle_alpha   90.00
_cell.angle_beta   90.00
_cell.angle_gamma   90.00
#
_symmetry.space_group_name_H-M   'P 1'
#
loop_
_entity.id
_entity.type
_entity.pdbx_description
1 polymer ?
#
loop_
_entity_poly.entity_id
_entity_poly.type
_entity_poly.pdbx_seq_one_letter_code
_entity_poly.pdbx_strand_id
1 'polypeptide(L)'
;MVSSKLKKRFEDRVRLAVEPLGRLGLTPNMLTILGAVIATIAAYTYTRVSVNKVYFVYCGLLILFSGFVDAIDGVLARSTGKVTSFGGFFDSVADRYSDAIIYTGIITAGLCNLFIGLITLFTSLMVSYSRARAEAENIAMSGIGFAERAERMILLSFSTFIAFYWAPALNYGVAIVAILALITLAQRILYFKKEIEK
;
A
#
# COMPACT_ATOMS: atom_id res chain seq x y z
N MET A 1 -12.07 6.51 -14.26
CA MET A 1 -13.46 7.01 -14.09
C MET A 1 -14.38 6.06 -13.29
N VAL A 2 -14.25 4.73 -13.43
CA VAL A 2 -14.99 3.76 -12.57
C VAL A 2 -14.46 3.74 -11.13
N SER A 3 -13.14 3.83 -10.95
CA SER A 3 -12.46 3.92 -9.64
C SER A 3 -12.93 5.11 -8.78
N SER A 4 -13.16 6.30 -9.37
CA SER A 4 -13.58 7.49 -8.61
C SER A 4 -15.02 7.41 -8.07
N LYS A 5 -15.94 6.78 -8.82
CA LYS A 5 -17.33 6.55 -8.34
C LYS A 5 -17.38 5.50 -7.23
N LEU A 6 -16.58 4.44 -7.35
CA LEU A 6 -16.47 3.42 -6.30
C LEU A 6 -15.85 3.99 -5.03
N LYS A 7 -14.75 4.74 -5.17
CA LYS A 7 -14.08 5.45 -4.07
C LYS A 7 -15.06 6.36 -3.34
N LYS A 8 -15.80 7.20 -4.08
CA LYS A 8 -16.81 8.09 -3.46
C LYS A 8 -17.89 7.32 -2.71
N ARG A 9 -18.45 6.24 -3.28
CA ARG A 9 -19.44 5.38 -2.59
C ARG A 9 -18.87 4.72 -1.34
N PHE A 10 -17.61 4.30 -1.37
CA PHE A 10 -16.94 3.75 -0.20
C PHE A 10 -16.76 4.83 0.88
N GLU A 11 -16.25 6.00 0.51
CA GLU A 11 -16.10 7.14 1.43
C GLU A 11 -17.44 7.51 2.07
N ASP A 12 -18.52 7.61 1.29
CA ASP A 12 -19.86 7.94 1.79
C ASP A 12 -20.38 6.90 2.81
N ARG A 13 -20.12 5.61 2.58
CA ARG A 13 -20.52 4.53 3.51
C ARG A 13 -19.70 4.52 4.79
N VAL A 14 -18.39 4.71 4.65
CA VAL A 14 -17.45 4.64 5.77
C VAL A 14 -17.51 5.91 6.62
N ARG A 15 -17.82 7.06 6.02
CA ARG A 15 -17.92 8.36 6.68
C ARG A 15 -18.82 8.33 7.91
N LEU A 16 -19.99 7.68 7.83
CA LEU A 16 -20.93 7.58 8.95
C LEU A 16 -20.34 6.84 10.16
N ALA A 17 -19.47 5.84 9.92
CA ALA A 17 -18.78 5.11 10.98
C ALA A 17 -17.56 5.88 11.53
N VAL A 18 -16.94 6.73 10.71
CA VAL A 18 -15.66 7.37 11.01
C VAL A 18 -15.81 8.77 11.64
N GLU A 19 -16.85 9.54 11.28
CA GLU A 19 -17.11 10.86 11.90
C GLU A 19 -17.23 10.81 13.44
N PRO A 20 -17.91 9.82 14.06
CA PRO A 20 -17.97 9.71 15.51
C PRO A 20 -16.59 9.50 16.16
N LEU A 21 -15.67 8.82 15.47
CA LEU A 21 -14.30 8.60 15.98
C LEU A 21 -13.56 9.93 16.16
N GLY A 22 -13.77 10.87 15.25
CA GLY A 22 -13.20 12.22 15.37
C GLY A 22 -13.69 12.97 16.62
N ARG A 23 -14.92 12.68 17.09
CA ARG A 23 -15.48 13.25 18.33
C ARG A 23 -14.90 12.61 19.59
N LEU A 24 -14.35 11.40 19.49
CA LEU A 24 -13.65 10.69 20.56
C LEU A 24 -12.17 11.09 20.68
N GLY A 25 -11.72 12.08 19.90
CA GLY A 25 -10.33 12.58 19.94
C GLY A 25 -9.35 11.83 19.03
N LEU A 26 -9.81 10.83 18.26
CA LEU A 26 -8.96 10.20 17.24
C LEU A 26 -8.58 11.21 16.16
N THR A 27 -7.30 11.24 15.83
CA THR A 27 -6.75 12.10 14.77
C THR A 27 -6.37 11.26 13.55
N PRO A 28 -6.38 11.83 12.33
CA PRO A 28 -5.92 11.13 11.12
C PRO A 28 -4.50 10.56 11.30
N ASN A 29 -3.56 11.35 11.84
CA ASN A 29 -2.19 10.90 12.06
C ASN A 29 -2.08 9.71 13.04
N MET A 30 -2.99 9.58 14.01
CA MET A 30 -3.03 8.40 14.89
C MET A 30 -3.42 7.14 14.10
N LEU A 31 -4.34 7.26 13.14
CA LEU A 31 -4.71 6.15 12.26
C LEU A 31 -3.57 5.80 11.30
N THR A 32 -2.87 6.80 10.75
CA THR A 32 -1.66 6.58 9.94
C THR A 32 -0.60 5.80 10.72
N ILE A 33 -0.32 6.18 11.98
CA ILE A 33 0.60 5.44 12.86
C ILE A 33 0.10 4.01 13.10
N LEU A 34 -1.20 3.85 13.38
CA LEU A 34 -1.79 2.54 13.60
C LEU A 34 -1.63 1.63 12.37
N GLY A 35 -1.87 2.15 11.17
CA GLY A 35 -1.64 1.44 9.92
C GLY A 35 -0.19 0.96 9.79
N ALA A 36 0.77 1.86 10.01
CA ALA A 36 2.19 1.51 9.98
C ALA A 36 2.56 0.43 11.01
N VAL A 37 2.03 0.51 12.24
CA VAL A 37 2.24 -0.52 13.28
C VAL A 37 1.66 -1.87 12.85
N ILE A 38 0.45 -1.88 12.26
CA ILE A 38 -0.17 -3.12 11.74
C ILE A 38 0.71 -3.72 10.62
N ALA A 39 1.26 -2.91 9.73
CA ALA A 39 2.19 -3.38 8.70
C ALA A 39 3.46 -4.00 9.30
N THR A 40 4.03 -3.42 10.35
CA THR A 40 5.16 -4.00 11.09
C THR A 40 4.79 -5.32 11.75
N ILE A 41 3.60 -5.42 12.34
CA ILE A 41 3.08 -6.68 12.92
C ILE A 41 2.91 -7.73 11.81
N ALA A 42 2.40 -7.36 10.63
CA ALA A 42 2.30 -8.26 9.48
C ALA A 42 3.68 -8.79 9.06
N ALA A 43 4.67 -7.90 8.94
CA ALA A 43 6.05 -8.24 8.61
C ALA A 43 6.65 -9.24 9.62
N TYR A 44 6.49 -8.98 10.91
CA TYR A 44 6.94 -9.90 11.96
C TYR A 44 6.20 -11.24 11.88
N THR A 45 4.90 -11.23 11.60
CA THR A 45 4.07 -12.44 11.53
C THR A 45 4.54 -13.39 10.41
N TYR A 46 5.08 -12.88 9.31
CA TYR A 46 5.66 -13.74 8.25
C TYR A 46 6.80 -14.62 8.79
N THR A 47 7.60 -14.14 9.75
CA THR A 47 8.67 -14.94 10.37
C THR A 47 8.16 -16.14 11.17
N ARG A 48 6.88 -16.12 11.56
CA ARG A 48 6.22 -17.18 12.35
C ARG A 48 5.61 -18.28 11.49
N VAL A 49 5.54 -18.08 10.17
CA VAL A 49 4.93 -19.03 9.22
C VAL A 49 5.59 -20.41 9.25
N SER A 50 6.91 -20.48 9.48
CA SER A 50 7.63 -21.75 9.63
C SER A 50 7.17 -22.57 10.83
N VAL A 51 6.66 -21.91 11.88
CA VAL A 51 6.11 -22.55 13.08
C VAL A 51 4.69 -23.07 12.80
N ASN A 52 3.85 -22.26 12.15
CA ASN A 52 2.49 -22.66 11.81
C ASN A 52 2.00 -21.93 10.54
N LYS A 53 1.55 -22.69 9.54
CA LYS A 53 1.07 -22.12 8.27
C LYS A 53 -0.13 -21.19 8.43
N VAL A 54 -0.93 -21.33 9.50
CA VAL A 54 -2.05 -20.41 9.80
C VAL A 54 -1.59 -18.95 9.86
N TYR A 55 -0.33 -18.67 10.21
CA TYR A 55 0.20 -17.31 10.18
C TYR A 55 0.16 -16.66 8.79
N PHE A 56 0.11 -17.41 7.69
CA PHE A 56 -0.18 -16.84 6.36
C PHE A 56 -1.55 -16.13 6.33
N VAL A 57 -2.58 -16.74 6.92
CA VAL A 57 -3.92 -16.13 6.98
C VAL A 57 -3.86 -14.83 7.78
N TYR A 58 -3.17 -14.81 8.92
CA TYR A 58 -2.99 -13.59 9.69
C TYR A 58 -2.21 -12.52 8.94
N CYS A 59 -1.14 -12.87 8.21
CA CYS A 59 -0.39 -11.91 7.40
C CYS A 59 -1.29 -11.25 6.34
N GLY A 60 -2.06 -12.03 5.57
CA GLY A 60 -2.97 -11.46 4.56
C GLY A 60 -4.02 -10.54 5.18
N LEU A 61 -4.64 -10.97 6.28
CA LEU A 61 -5.62 -10.14 7.00
C LEU A 61 -5.00 -8.84 7.53
N LEU A 62 -3.79 -8.89 8.10
CA LEU A 62 -3.09 -7.72 8.62
C LEU A 62 -2.70 -6.74 7.50
N ILE A 63 -2.28 -7.23 6.33
CA ILE A 63 -1.99 -6.37 5.17
C ILE A 63 -3.26 -5.63 4.73
N LEU A 64 -4.38 -6.34 4.57
CA LEU A 64 -5.65 -5.72 4.20
C LEU A 64 -6.13 -4.74 5.26
N PHE A 65 -5.97 -5.09 6.54
CA PHE A 65 -6.38 -4.23 7.64
C PHE A 65 -5.52 -2.97 7.73
N SER A 66 -4.21 -3.07 7.52
CA SER A 66 -3.32 -1.91 7.40
C SER A 66 -3.78 -0.97 6.30
N GLY A 67 -4.03 -1.47 5.09
CA GLY A 67 -4.50 -0.65 3.97
C GLY A 67 -5.92 -0.10 4.16
N PHE A 68 -6.74 -0.76 4.97
CA PHE A 68 -8.06 -0.26 5.34
C PHE A 68 -7.99 0.89 6.34
N VAL A 69 -7.15 0.78 7.38
CA VAL A 69 -6.93 1.86 8.37
C VAL A 69 -6.36 3.10 7.70
N ASP A 70 -5.45 2.92 6.76
CA ASP A 70 -4.90 3.94 5.87
C ASP A 70 -6.01 4.66 5.08
N ALA A 71 -6.88 3.91 4.40
CA ALA A 71 -8.01 4.50 3.68
C ALA A 71 -8.98 5.27 4.60
N ILE A 72 -9.15 4.82 5.84
CA ILE A 72 -9.97 5.50 6.85
C ILE A 72 -9.36 6.83 7.27
N ASP A 73 -8.03 6.95 7.39
CA ASP A 73 -7.40 8.17 7.88
C ASP A 73 -7.70 9.37 6.96
N GLY A 74 -7.69 9.14 5.65
CA GLY A 74 -7.98 10.17 4.65
C GLY A 74 -9.45 10.54 4.67
N VAL A 75 -10.34 9.55 4.87
CA VAL A 75 -11.77 9.81 5.06
C VAL A 75 -12.00 10.64 6.32
N LEU A 76 -11.35 10.29 7.43
CA LEU A 76 -11.45 11.02 8.69
C LEU A 76 -10.94 12.46 8.53
N ALA A 77 -9.80 12.66 7.87
CA ALA A 77 -9.24 13.99 7.62
C ALA A 77 -10.20 14.87 6.81
N ARG A 78 -10.79 14.32 5.74
CA ARG A 78 -11.76 15.03 4.87
C ARG A 78 -13.07 15.31 5.59
N SER A 79 -13.63 14.33 6.31
CA SER A 79 -14.94 14.47 6.97
C SER A 79 -14.90 15.38 8.21
N THR A 80 -13.77 15.43 8.92
CA THR A 80 -13.58 16.27 10.11
C THR A 80 -12.96 17.63 9.83
N GLY A 81 -12.67 17.96 8.56
CA GLY A 81 -12.02 19.22 8.18
C GLY A 81 -10.57 19.35 8.67
N LYS A 82 -9.90 18.23 8.99
CA LYS A 82 -8.53 18.18 9.51
C LYS A 82 -7.49 17.85 8.44
N VAL A 83 -7.76 18.19 7.18
CA VAL A 83 -6.79 18.01 6.08
C VAL A 83 -5.64 19.00 6.25
N THR A 84 -4.40 18.52 6.34
CA THR A 84 -3.20 19.35 6.50
C THR A 84 -2.08 18.87 5.58
N SER A 85 -1.18 19.79 5.19
CA SER A 85 0.00 19.43 4.38
C SER A 85 0.93 18.46 5.11
N PHE A 86 1.10 18.62 6.42
CA PHE A 86 1.86 17.66 7.23
C PHE A 86 1.21 16.28 7.23
N GLY A 87 -0.13 16.19 7.38
CA GLY A 87 -0.85 14.92 7.34
C GLY A 87 -0.65 14.19 6.02
N GLY A 88 -0.80 14.87 4.88
CA GLY A 88 -0.56 14.25 3.56
C GLY A 88 0.90 13.82 3.34
N PHE A 89 1.86 14.59 3.85
CA PHE A 89 3.28 14.20 3.86
C PHE A 89 3.51 12.96 4.74
N PHE A 90 2.95 12.95 5.94
CA PHE A 90 3.12 11.87 6.92
C PHE A 90 2.50 10.56 6.44
N ASP A 91 1.27 10.61 5.91
CA ASP A 91 0.57 9.53 5.21
C ASP A 91 1.46 8.96 4.09
N SER A 92 1.97 9.84 3.22
CA SER A 92 2.87 9.43 2.15
C SER A 92 4.11 8.71 2.69
N VAL A 93 4.75 9.18 3.75
CA VAL A 93 5.93 8.52 4.36
C VAL A 93 5.55 7.16 4.98
N ALA A 94 4.45 7.11 5.73
CA ALA A 94 3.96 5.90 6.37
C ALA A 94 3.59 4.79 5.36
N ASP A 95 3.06 5.18 4.21
CA ASP A 95 2.82 4.29 3.07
C ASP A 95 4.09 3.59 2.59
N ARG A 96 5.17 4.36 2.39
CA ARG A 96 6.44 3.79 1.90
C ARG A 96 7.09 2.92 2.96
N TYR A 97 6.98 3.32 4.24
CA TYR A 97 7.40 2.50 5.36
C TYR A 97 6.65 1.16 5.38
N SER A 98 5.31 1.19 5.28
CA SER A 98 4.46 0.01 5.32
C SER A 98 4.75 -0.96 4.17
N ASP A 99 4.86 -0.45 2.94
CA ASP A 99 5.27 -1.24 1.77
C ASP A 99 6.65 -1.90 2.04
N ALA A 100 7.64 -1.12 2.46
CA ALA A 100 9.01 -1.60 2.66
C ALA A 100 9.13 -2.65 3.78
N ILE A 101 8.45 -2.44 4.91
CA ILE A 101 8.52 -3.35 6.06
C ILE A 101 7.84 -4.68 5.74
N ILE A 102 6.72 -4.67 5.01
CA ILE A 102 6.02 -5.89 4.58
C ILE A 102 6.94 -6.73 3.66
N TYR A 103 7.53 -6.12 2.63
CA TYR A 103 8.46 -6.84 1.75
C TYR A 103 9.69 -7.34 2.50
N THR A 104 10.20 -6.56 3.45
CA THR A 104 11.32 -6.97 4.32
C THR A 104 10.95 -8.20 5.15
N GLY A 105 9.75 -8.26 5.73
CA GLY A 105 9.24 -9.44 6.44
C GLY A 105 9.20 -10.69 5.57
N ILE A 106 8.72 -10.55 4.32
CA ILE A 106 8.67 -11.67 3.36
C ILE A 106 10.07 -12.15 2.97
N ILE A 107 10.98 -11.22 2.67
CA ILE A 107 12.37 -11.52 2.29
C ILE A 107 13.11 -12.22 3.43
N THR A 108 13.05 -11.64 4.63
CA THR A 108 13.75 -12.16 5.82
C THR A 108 13.18 -13.49 6.29
N ALA A 109 11.89 -13.75 6.06
CA ALA A 109 11.28 -15.06 6.30
C ALA A 109 11.63 -16.12 5.23
N GLY A 110 12.37 -15.75 4.17
CA GLY A 110 12.75 -16.67 3.09
C GLY A 110 11.57 -17.13 2.23
N LEU A 111 10.48 -16.36 2.19
CA LEU A 111 9.23 -16.75 1.52
C LEU A 111 9.19 -16.35 0.04
N CYS A 112 10.20 -15.63 -0.44
CA CYS A 112 10.43 -15.37 -1.85
C CYS A 112 11.92 -15.46 -2.16
N ASN A 113 12.25 -15.57 -3.45
CA ASN A 113 13.62 -15.37 -3.91
C ASN A 113 14.12 -13.98 -3.50
N LEU A 114 15.33 -13.92 -2.96
CA LEU A 114 15.93 -12.68 -2.44
C LEU A 114 15.96 -11.56 -3.48
N PHE A 115 16.42 -11.85 -4.70
CA PHE A 115 16.52 -10.84 -5.76
C PHE A 115 15.15 -10.37 -6.22
N ILE A 116 14.18 -11.27 -6.35
CA ILE A 116 12.81 -10.88 -6.70
C ILE A 116 12.24 -9.95 -5.61
N GLY A 117 12.35 -10.33 -4.34
CA GLY A 117 11.86 -9.49 -3.23
C GLY A 117 12.53 -8.11 -3.18
N LEU A 118 13.85 -8.04 -3.36
CA LEU A 118 14.59 -6.77 -3.40
C LEU A 118 14.19 -5.89 -4.59
N ILE A 119 14.00 -6.48 -5.77
CA ILE A 119 13.49 -5.76 -6.96
C ILE A 119 12.07 -5.25 -6.69
N THR A 120 11.19 -6.06 -6.10
CA THR A 120 9.83 -5.63 -5.78
C THR A 120 9.82 -4.48 -4.79
N LEU A 121 10.63 -4.54 -3.73
CA LEU A 121 10.78 -3.46 -2.75
C LEU A 121 11.27 -2.17 -3.42
N PHE A 122 12.36 -2.25 -4.18
CA PHE A 122 12.94 -1.11 -4.89
C PHE A 122 11.93 -0.48 -5.86
N THR A 123 11.28 -1.30 -6.68
CA THR A 123 10.35 -0.83 -7.71
C THR A 123 9.06 -0.27 -7.11
N SER A 124 8.55 -0.82 -6.00
CA SER A 124 7.42 -0.25 -5.26
C SER A 124 7.73 1.17 -4.78
N LEU A 125 8.93 1.39 -4.24
CA LEU A 125 9.39 2.72 -3.83
C LEU A 125 9.59 3.66 -5.02
N MET A 126 10.15 3.18 -6.14
CA MET A 126 10.34 3.98 -7.36
C MET A 126 9.03 4.40 -8.01
N VAL A 127 8.01 3.54 -8.01
CA VAL A 127 6.65 3.92 -8.45
C VAL A 127 6.17 5.11 -7.62
N SER A 128 6.26 5.01 -6.30
CA SER A 128 5.86 6.08 -5.39
C SER A 128 6.69 7.37 -5.51
N TYR A 129 8.00 7.25 -5.74
CA TYR A 129 8.91 8.37 -5.91
C TYR A 129 8.70 9.09 -7.25
N SER A 130 8.55 8.35 -8.35
CA SER A 130 8.30 8.94 -9.68
C SER A 130 7.04 9.80 -9.69
N ARG A 131 5.99 9.39 -8.96
CA ARG A 131 4.80 10.23 -8.75
C ARG A 131 5.12 11.50 -7.98
N ALA A 132 5.75 11.40 -6.82
CA ALA A 132 6.07 12.56 -6.00
C ALA A 132 6.98 13.56 -6.73
N ARG A 133 7.98 13.05 -7.46
CA ARG A 133 8.90 13.89 -8.24
C ARG A 133 8.21 14.59 -9.40
N ALA A 134 7.29 13.91 -10.09
CA ALA A 134 6.52 14.52 -11.17
C ALA A 134 5.52 15.57 -10.66
N GLU A 135 4.85 15.30 -9.53
CA GLU A 135 3.93 16.25 -8.90
C GLU A 135 4.68 17.50 -8.41
N ALA A 136 5.95 17.38 -8.02
CA ALA A 136 6.82 18.53 -7.70
C ALA A 136 7.14 19.42 -8.92
N GLU A 137 7.04 18.87 -10.14
CA GLU A 137 7.14 19.61 -11.41
C GLU A 137 5.76 20.03 -11.93
N ASN A 138 4.72 19.99 -11.08
CA ASN A 138 3.32 20.30 -11.40
C ASN A 138 2.66 19.35 -12.44
N ILE A 139 3.22 18.15 -12.64
CA ILE A 139 2.64 17.14 -13.53
C ILE A 139 1.89 16.10 -12.70
N ALA A 140 0.57 16.07 -12.85
CA ALA A 140 -0.30 15.14 -12.12
C ALA A 140 -0.10 13.69 -12.58
N MET A 141 0.16 12.79 -11.63
CA MET A 141 0.41 11.35 -11.90
C MET A 141 -0.69 10.42 -11.37
N SER A 142 -1.79 10.97 -10.88
CA SER A 142 -2.92 10.20 -10.34
C SER A 142 -3.59 9.36 -11.43
N GLY A 143 -3.71 8.05 -11.23
CA GLY A 143 -4.33 7.13 -12.19
C GLY A 143 -3.41 6.74 -13.35
N ILE A 144 -2.14 7.14 -13.33
CA ILE A 144 -1.16 6.75 -14.35
C ILE A 144 -0.38 5.52 -13.84
N GLY A 145 -0.62 4.41 -14.54
CA GLY A 145 0.00 3.11 -14.30
C GLY A 145 -1.00 2.04 -13.87
N PHE A 146 -0.67 0.77 -14.11
CA PHE A 146 -1.57 -0.36 -13.82
C PHE A 146 -1.57 -0.81 -12.35
N ALA A 147 -0.44 -0.67 -11.66
CA ALA A 147 -0.28 -1.14 -10.28
C ALA A 147 0.04 0.02 -9.35
N GLU A 148 -1.00 0.79 -9.01
CA GLU A 148 -0.94 1.67 -7.86
C GLU A 148 -0.86 0.85 -6.56
N ARG A 149 -0.75 1.54 -5.43
CA ARG A 149 -0.43 0.89 -4.15
C ARG A 149 -1.50 -0.12 -3.72
N ALA A 150 -2.77 0.24 -3.86
CA ALA A 150 -3.89 -0.61 -3.45
C ALA A 150 -3.89 -1.95 -4.20
N GLU A 151 -3.68 -1.93 -5.52
CA GLU A 151 -3.62 -3.13 -6.35
C GLU A 151 -2.47 -4.04 -5.94
N ARG A 152 -1.29 -3.47 -5.64
CA ARG A 152 -0.13 -4.25 -5.16
C ARG A 152 -0.40 -4.91 -3.82
N MET A 153 -0.98 -4.18 -2.86
CA MET A 153 -1.29 -4.71 -1.53
C MET A 153 -2.37 -5.78 -1.56
N ILE A 154 -3.41 -5.59 -2.39
CA ILE A 154 -4.46 -6.58 -2.61
C ILE A 154 -3.87 -7.86 -3.21
N LEU A 155 -3.09 -7.75 -4.28
CA LEU A 155 -2.45 -8.90 -4.93
C LEU A 155 -1.54 -9.64 -3.95
N LEU A 156 -0.70 -8.92 -3.21
CA LEU A 156 0.20 -9.51 -2.21
C LEU A 156 -0.57 -10.24 -1.11
N SER A 157 -1.67 -9.67 -0.61
CA SER A 157 -2.53 -10.33 0.36
C SER A 157 -3.17 -11.60 -0.21
N PHE A 158 -3.67 -11.57 -1.46
CA PHE A 158 -4.23 -12.76 -2.10
C PHE A 158 -3.19 -13.87 -2.27
N SER A 159 -1.99 -13.54 -2.75
CA SER A 159 -0.90 -14.50 -2.86
C SER A 159 -0.49 -15.08 -1.50
N THR A 160 -0.58 -14.26 -0.44
CA THR A 160 -0.35 -14.70 0.93
C THR A 160 -1.41 -15.68 1.42
N PHE A 161 -2.70 -15.45 1.11
CA PHE A 161 -3.75 -16.42 1.43
C PHE A 161 -3.59 -17.74 0.66
N ILE A 162 -3.21 -17.69 -0.61
CA ILE A 162 -2.95 -18.91 -1.39
C ILE A 162 -1.74 -19.66 -0.81
N ALA A 163 -0.75 -18.95 -0.28
CA ALA A 163 0.44 -19.53 0.33
C ALA A 163 0.15 -20.40 1.56
N PHE A 164 -1.00 -20.21 2.22
CA PHE A 164 -1.51 -21.13 3.24
C PHE A 164 -1.63 -22.56 2.71
N TYR A 165 -2.17 -22.73 1.50
CA TYR A 165 -2.32 -24.02 0.84
C TYR A 165 -1.08 -24.43 0.06
N TRP A 166 -0.40 -23.47 -0.59
CA TRP A 166 0.76 -23.71 -1.43
C TRP A 166 1.79 -22.57 -1.32
N ALA A 167 2.76 -22.74 -0.41
CA ALA A 167 3.74 -21.71 -0.06
C ALA A 167 4.44 -20.99 -1.23
N PRO A 168 4.84 -21.68 -2.34
CA PRO A 168 5.43 -21.02 -3.50
C PRO A 168 4.57 -19.92 -4.14
N ALA A 169 3.24 -19.92 -3.92
CA ALA A 169 2.33 -18.89 -4.40
C ALA A 169 2.76 -17.47 -4.01
N LEU A 170 3.34 -17.29 -2.81
CA LEU A 170 3.79 -15.98 -2.36
C LEU A 170 4.98 -15.47 -3.19
N ASN A 171 5.93 -16.35 -3.52
CA ASN A 171 7.04 -15.99 -4.41
C ASN A 171 6.55 -15.54 -5.78
N TYR A 172 5.60 -16.26 -6.38
CA TYR A 172 4.99 -15.86 -7.65
C TYR A 172 4.21 -14.54 -7.53
N GLY A 173 3.48 -14.34 -6.44
CA GLY A 173 2.81 -13.08 -6.13
C GLY A 173 3.78 -11.90 -6.10
N VAL A 174 4.87 -12.04 -5.35
CA VAL A 174 5.92 -11.01 -5.24
C VAL A 174 6.56 -10.74 -6.61
N ALA A 175 6.78 -11.76 -7.43
CA ALA A 175 7.29 -11.60 -8.80
C ALA A 175 6.32 -10.85 -9.72
N ILE A 176 5.02 -11.19 -9.66
CA ILE A 176 3.99 -10.49 -10.43
C ILE A 176 3.93 -9.02 -10.01
N VAL A 177 4.00 -8.72 -8.71
CA VAL A 177 4.05 -7.33 -8.23
C VAL A 177 5.28 -6.61 -8.74
N ALA A 178 6.46 -7.26 -8.77
CA ALA A 178 7.68 -6.69 -9.32
C ALA A 178 7.50 -6.27 -10.79
N ILE A 179 6.94 -7.17 -11.61
CA ILE A 179 6.71 -6.94 -13.03
C ILE A 179 5.72 -5.79 -13.23
N LEU A 180 4.61 -5.80 -12.50
CA LEU A 180 3.61 -4.72 -12.60
C LEU A 180 4.16 -3.37 -12.13
N ALA A 181 5.00 -3.35 -11.09
CA ALA A 181 5.65 -2.13 -10.61
C ALA A 181 6.66 -1.60 -11.63
N LEU A 182 7.45 -2.45 -12.29
CA LEU A 182 8.35 -2.07 -13.38
C LEU A 182 7.59 -1.47 -14.56
N ILE A 183 6.50 -2.12 -14.99
CA ILE A 183 5.64 -1.61 -16.07
C ILE A 183 5.07 -0.24 -15.69
N THR A 184 4.55 -0.10 -14.46
CA THR A 184 3.99 1.16 -13.96
C THR A 184 5.05 2.26 -13.91
N LEU A 185 6.28 1.95 -13.49
CA LEU A 185 7.39 2.90 -13.49
C LEU A 185 7.73 3.37 -14.91
N ALA A 186 7.84 2.44 -15.87
CA ALA A 186 8.08 2.79 -17.26
C ALA A 186 6.97 3.67 -17.84
N GLN A 187 5.71 3.34 -17.55
CA GLN A 187 4.55 4.14 -17.95
C GLN A 187 4.61 5.57 -17.40
N ARG A 188 4.99 5.75 -16.13
CA ARG A 188 5.13 7.07 -15.52
C ARG A 188 6.25 7.88 -16.14
N ILE A 189 7.40 7.27 -16.45
CA ILE A 189 8.52 7.93 -17.12
C ILE A 189 8.11 8.40 -18.52
N LEU A 190 7.48 7.52 -19.32
CA LEU A 190 7.04 7.86 -20.67
C LEU A 190 5.95 8.95 -20.66
N TYR A 191 5.01 8.87 -19.72
CA TYR A 191 3.97 9.89 -19.55
C TYR A 191 4.58 11.24 -19.16
N PHE A 192 5.49 11.26 -18.20
CA PHE A 192 6.20 12.48 -17.77
C PHE A 192 6.93 13.15 -18.94
N LYS A 193 7.71 12.37 -19.70
CA LYS A 193 8.41 12.87 -20.90
C LYS A 193 7.44 13.53 -21.87
N LYS A 194 6.32 12.86 -22.17
CA LYS A 194 5.30 13.36 -23.08
C LYS A 194 4.66 14.66 -22.60
N GLU A 195 4.47 14.86 -21.29
CA GLU A 195 3.88 16.10 -20.77
C GLU A 195 4.85 17.27 -20.75
N ILE A 196 6.16 17.05 -20.60
CA ILE A 196 7.17 18.11 -20.69
C ILE A 196 7.46 18.54 -22.13
N GLU A 197 7.36 17.63 -23.09
CA GLU A 197 7.62 17.92 -24.50
C GLU A 197 6.44 18.62 -25.21
N LYS A 198 5.33 18.90 -24.51
CA LYS A 198 4.21 19.71 -25.01
C LYS A 198 4.45 21.20 -24.79
#